data_AF-A0A3G6ZJS8-F1
#
_entry.id   AF-A0A3G6ZJS8-F1
#
_cell.length_a   1.000
_cell.length_b   1.000
_cell.length_c   1.000
_cell.angle_alpha   90.00
_cell.angle_beta   90.00
_cell.angle_gamma   90.00
#
_symmetry.space_group_name_H-M   'P 1'
#
loop_
_entity.id
_entity.type
_entity.pdbx_description
1 polymer ?
#
loop_
_entity_poly.entity_id
_entity_poly.type
_entity_poly.pdbx_seq_one_letter_code
_entity_poly.pdbx_strand_id
1 'polypeptide(L)' 'MSDASREIMKIHHIGTVLLGCGFAMLVGVVLLLDPTAPDANIGAGILAMVGVPVGTLGLVLIIGHALFRTFKTVRS' A
#
# COMPACT_ATOMS: atom_id res chain seq x y z
N MET A 1 5.57 -22.64 17.16
CA MET A 1 5.11 -21.73 16.08
C MET A 1 5.85 -22.10 14.82
N SER A 2 5.16 -22.54 13.75
CA SER A 2 5.83 -22.99 12.50
C SER A 2 6.30 -21.81 11.65
N ASP A 3 7.33 -22.01 10.83
CA ASP A 3 7.90 -20.95 9.98
C ASP A 3 6.88 -20.34 9.01
N ALA A 4 5.94 -21.16 8.51
CA ALA A 4 4.84 -20.69 7.68
C ALA A 4 3.97 -19.64 8.37
N SER A 5 3.73 -19.77 9.68
CA SER A 5 2.97 -18.77 10.45
C SER A 5 3.74 -17.45 10.58
N ARG A 6 5.08 -17.51 10.59
CA ARG A 6 5.95 -16.33 10.71
C ARG A 6 5.99 -15.56 9.39
N GLU A 7 6.08 -16.26 8.27
CA GLU A 7 6.05 -15.68 6.92
C GLU A 7 4.70 -15.00 6.63
N ILE A 8 3.60 -15.64 7.02
CA ILE A 8 2.25 -15.07 6.88
C ILE A 8 2.11 -13.75 7.66
N MET A 9 2.59 -13.71 8.90
CA MET A 9 2.53 -12.50 9.71
C MET A 9 3.37 -11.37 9.10
N LYS A 10 4.54 -11.68 8.54
CA LYS A 10 5.39 -10.71 7.84
C LYS A 10 4.70 -10.13 6.60
N ILE A 11 4.08 -10.95 5.75
CA ILE A 11 3.41 -10.49 4.53
C ILE A 11 2.29 -9.50 4.87
N HIS A 12 1.49 -9.81 5.90
CA HIS A 12 0.43 -8.90 6.34
C HIS A 12 1.02 -7.57 6.82
N HIS A 13 2.03 -7.62 7.69
CA HIS A 13 2.69 -6.42 8.23
C HIS A 13 3.31 -5.55 7.12
N ILE A 14 4.04 -6.16 6.19
CA ILE A 14 4.65 -5.49 5.04
C ILE A 14 3.55 -4.85 4.18
N GLY A 15 2.46 -5.57 3.90
CA GLY A 15 1.31 -5.03 3.16
C GLY A 15 0.69 -3.81 3.83
N THR A 16 0.51 -3.85 5.17
CA THR A 16 -0.04 -2.71 5.93
C THR A 16 0.89 -1.49 5.88
N VAL A 17 2.20 -1.72 6.03
CA VAL A 17 3.20 -0.63 5.97
C VAL A 17 3.24 -0.02 4.57
N LEU A 18 3.30 -0.83 3.50
CA LEU A 18 3.26 -0.32 2.13
C LEU A 18 1.98 0.48 1.86
N LEU A 19 0.83 -0.06 2.28
CA LEU A 19 -0.44 0.63 2.09
C LEU A 19 -0.48 1.96 2.84
N GLY A 20 -0.04 1.98 4.10
CA GLY A 20 0.01 3.18 4.92
C GLY A 20 0.96 4.24 4.34
N CYS A 21 2.15 3.83 3.90
CA CYS A 21 3.10 4.74 3.26
C CYS A 21 2.56 5.29 1.94
N GLY A 22 2.00 4.44 1.07
CA GLY A 22 1.40 4.88 -0.19
C GLY A 22 0.24 5.85 0.03
N PHE A 23 -0.63 5.56 1.01
CA PHE A 23 -1.71 6.46 1.40
C PHE A 23 -1.19 7.81 1.91
N ALA A 24 -0.19 7.82 2.80
CA ALA A 24 0.40 9.05 3.32
C ALA A 24 1.03 9.90 2.20
N MET A 25 1.69 9.27 1.22
CA MET A 25 2.21 9.96 0.04
C MET A 25 1.07 10.60 -0.77
N LEU A 26 -0.02 9.87 -1.03
CA LEU A 26 -1.17 10.40 -1.75
C LEU A 26 -1.87 11.54 -1.02
N VAL A 27 -1.97 11.48 0.31
CA VAL A 27 -2.42 12.63 1.12
C VAL A 27 -1.48 13.81 0.93
N GLY A 28 -0.17 13.58 0.93
CA GLY A 28 0.83 14.61 0.64
C GLY A 28 0.65 15.26 -0.73
N VAL A 29 0.27 14.50 -1.77
CA VAL A 29 -0.05 15.03 -3.10
C VAL A 29 -1.19 16.05 -3.01
N VAL A 30 -2.27 15.71 -2.31
CA VAL A 30 -3.44 16.59 -2.14
C VAL A 30 -3.06 17.87 -1.38
N LEU A 31 -2.17 17.77 -0.39
CA LEU A 31 -1.70 18.91 0.38
C LEU A 31 -0.72 19.80 -0.38
N LEU A 32 0.00 19.26 -1.36
CA LEU A 32 0.98 19.97 -2.19
C LEU A 32 0.38 20.57 -3.46
N LEU A 33 -0.83 20.15 -3.85
CA LEU A 33 -1.45 20.58 -5.10
C LEU A 33 -1.86 22.06 -4.99
N ASP A 34 -1.18 22.92 -5.74
CA ASP A 34 -1.45 24.35 -5.78
C ASP A 34 -1.56 24.84 -7.24
N PRO A 35 -2.66 25.48 -7.65
CA PRO A 35 -2.84 25.90 -9.04
C PRO A 35 -1.92 27.04 -9.47
N THR A 36 -1.25 27.72 -8.54
CA THR A 36 -0.43 28.91 -8.77
C THR A 36 1.07 28.67 -8.63
N ALA A 37 1.50 27.55 -8.04
CA ALA A 37 2.89 27.14 -7.85
C ALA A 37 3.24 25.89 -8.68
N PRO A 38 3.78 26.05 -9.92
CA PRO A 38 4.09 24.93 -10.80
C PRO A 38 5.13 23.96 -10.23
N ASP A 39 6.07 24.48 -9.43
CA ASP A 39 7.10 23.73 -8.71
C ASP A 39 6.50 22.79 -7.66
N ALA A 40 5.49 23.25 -6.91
CA ALA A 40 4.75 22.42 -5.97
C ALA A 40 4.00 21.27 -6.69
N ASN A 41 3.39 21.56 -7.84
CA ASN A 41 2.68 20.55 -8.63
C ASN A 41 3.61 19.48 -9.24
N ILE A 42 4.84 19.84 -9.61
CA ILE A 42 5.85 18.85 -10.04
C ILE A 42 6.19 17.93 -8.87
N GLY A 43 6.40 18.48 -7.68
CA GLY A 43 6.63 17.69 -6.46
C GLY A 43 5.47 16.74 -6.16
N ALA A 44 4.24 17.24 -6.24
CA ALA A 44 3.02 16.44 -6.09
C ALA A 44 2.91 15.33 -7.16
N GLY A 45 3.28 15.61 -8.40
CA GLY A 45 3.29 14.63 -9.49
C GLY A 45 4.28 13.48 -9.24
N ILE A 46 5.50 13.79 -8.79
CA ILE A 46 6.51 12.77 -8.43
C ILE A 46 6.02 11.93 -7.25
N LEU A 47 5.45 12.59 -6.24
CA LEU A 47 4.93 11.93 -5.05
C LEU A 47 3.76 10.99 -5.40
N ALA A 48 2.89 11.38 -6.35
CA ALA A 48 1.82 10.53 -6.86
C ALA A 48 2.37 9.32 -7.63
N MET A 49 3.40 9.52 -8.47
CA MET A 49 4.04 8.45 -9.24
C MET A 49 4.62 7.34 -8.38
N VAL A 50 5.04 7.64 -7.14
CA VAL A 50 5.52 6.64 -6.18
C VAL A 50 4.41 6.16 -5.24
N GLY A 51 3.56 7.07 -4.77
CA GLY A 51 2.50 6.77 -3.80
C GLY A 51 1.46 5.79 -4.33
N VAL A 52 1.04 5.94 -5.60
CA VAL A 52 0.08 5.04 -6.25
C VAL A 52 0.59 3.58 -6.30
N PRO A 53 1.77 3.27 -6.89
CA PRO A 53 2.24 1.89 -6.95
C PRO A 53 2.53 1.31 -5.56
N VAL A 54 3.10 2.09 -4.64
CA VAL A 54 3.37 1.63 -3.27
C VAL A 54 2.07 1.27 -2.54
N GLY A 55 1.07 2.15 -2.59
CA GLY A 55 -0.24 1.89 -2.00
C GLY A 55 -0.97 0.71 -2.64
N THR A 56 -0.91 0.60 -3.97
CA THR A 56 -1.51 -0.51 -4.72
C THR A 56 -0.89 -1.85 -4.35
N LEU A 57 0.44 -1.93 -4.27
CA LEU A 57 1.15 -3.14 -3.85
C LEU A 57 0.76 -3.55 -2.43
N GLY A 58 0.71 -2.60 -1.49
CA GLY A 58 0.25 -2.85 -0.13
C GLY A 58 -1.16 -3.42 -0.09
N LEU A 59 -2.09 -2.83 -0.85
CA LEU A 59 -3.47 -3.30 -0.95
C LEU A 59 -3.56 -4.72 -1.52
N VAL A 60 -2.85 -4.99 -2.62
CA VAL A 60 -2.83 -6.31 -3.28
C VAL A 60 -2.31 -7.39 -2.33
N LEU A 61 -1.27 -7.10 -1.55
CA LEU A 61 -0.74 -8.05 -0.56
C LEU A 61 -1.78 -8.38 0.53
N ILE A 62 -2.48 -7.37 1.04
CA ILE A 62 -3.50 -7.57 2.09
C ILE A 62 -4.69 -8.36 1.54
N ILE A 63 -5.24 -7.95 0.37
CA ILE A 63 -6.39 -8.61 -0.24
C ILE A 63 -6.03 -10.03 -0.65
N GLY A 64 -4.89 -10.23 -1.33
CA GLY A 64 -4.42 -11.54 -1.75
C GLY A 64 -4.24 -12.49 -0.57
N HIS A 65 -3.66 -12.01 0.52
CA HIS A 65 -3.53 -12.78 1.75
C HIS A 65 -4.89 -13.13 2.38
N ALA A 66 -5.82 -12.17 2.46
CA ALA A 66 -7.16 -12.40 2.99
C ALA A 66 -7.93 -13.43 2.15
N LEU A 67 -7.91 -13.29 0.82
CA LEU A 67 -8.53 -14.22 -0.11
C LEU A 67 -7.94 -15.62 0.04
N PHE A 68 -6.61 -15.75 0.07
CA PHE A 68 -5.95 -17.05 0.23
C PHE A 68 -6.38 -17.78 1.50
N ARG A 69 -6.50 -17.04 2.63
CA ARG A 69 -7.00 -17.60 3.88
C ARG A 69 -8.44 -18.08 3.77
N THR A 70 -9.32 -17.26 3.17
CA THR A 70 -10.72 -17.60 2.95
C THR A 70 -10.88 -18.83 2.05
N PHE A 71 -10.16 -18.89 0.94
CA PHE A 71 -10.20 -20.04 0.03
C PHE A 71 -9.73 -21.33 0.70
N LYS A 72 -8.69 -21.26 1.54
CA LYS A 72 -8.22 -22.42 2.30
C LYS A 72 -9.25 -22.91 3.31
N THR A 73 -9.98 -22.00 3.96
CA THR A 73 -11.04 -22.36 4.90
C THR A 73 -12.25 -23.00 4.22
N VAL A 74 -12.66 -22.52 3.04
CA VAL A 74 -13.82 -23.08 2.31
C VAL A 74 -13.53 -24.47 1.72
N ARG A 75 -12.25 -24.77 1.44
CA ARG A 75 -11.83 -26.05 0.82
C ARG A 75 -11.47 -27.15 1.82
N SER A 76 -11.47 -26.85 3.13
CA SER A 76 -11.16 -27.78 4.22
C SER A 76 -12.42 -28.26 4.91
#